data_AF-A0A8C8TQA6-F1
#
_entry.id   AF-A0A8C8TQA6-F1
#
_cell.length_a   1.000
_cell.length_b   1.000
_cell.length_c   1.000
_cell.angle_alpha   90.00
_cell.angle_beta   90.00
_cell.angle_gamma   90.00
#
_symmetry.space_group_name_H-M   'P 1'
#
loop_
_entity.id
_entity.type
_entity.pdbx_description
1 polymer ?
#
loop_
_entity_poly.entity_id
_entity_poly.type
_entity_poly.pdbx_seq_one_letter_code
_entity_poly.pdbx_strand_id
1 'polypeptide(L)'
;MSILKIHAREIFDSRGNPTVEVDLCTSKGLFRAAVPSGASTGIYEALELRDNDKTRYMGKGVSKAVEHINKTIAPALVSKKLSVVEQEKIDKLMIEMDGTENKSKFGANAILGVSLAVCKAGAAEKGVPLYRHIADLAGNPEVILPVPAFNVINGGSHAGNKLAMQEFMILPVGASSFREAMRIGAEVYHNLKNVIKEKYGKDATNVGDEVPTHHCSHLGLISSQPATPTRLSSAWTWPPPSSSGLASTTWTSNLPMMPAGTSHLTSWLTCISPSSGTIQVSIKTGAPCRSESFLVTAGSEWVGICCWNPIPEQQTLW
;
A
#
# COMPACT_ATOMS: atom_id res chain seq x y z
N MET A 1 -18.20 -16.62 -18.18
CA MET A 1 -18.19 -16.21 -19.59
C MET A 1 -16.75 -16.12 -20.05
N SER A 2 -16.50 -16.35 -21.34
CA SER A 2 -15.16 -16.35 -21.93
C SER A 2 -14.62 -14.94 -22.17
N ILE A 3 -13.29 -14.82 -22.19
CA ILE A 3 -12.57 -13.61 -22.61
C ILE A 3 -12.84 -13.35 -24.11
N LEU A 4 -13.19 -12.11 -24.48
CA LEU A 4 -13.42 -11.71 -25.88
C LEU A 4 -12.21 -11.01 -26.51
N LYS A 5 -11.53 -10.16 -25.73
CA LYS A 5 -10.32 -9.44 -26.14
C LYS A 5 -9.47 -9.11 -24.92
N ILE A 6 -8.15 -9.14 -25.08
CA ILE A 6 -7.19 -8.51 -24.18
C ILE A 6 -6.38 -7.50 -25.01
N HIS A 7 -6.03 -6.36 -24.43
CA HIS A 7 -5.15 -5.37 -25.03
C HIS A 7 -4.34 -4.66 -23.94
N ALA A 8 -3.02 -4.60 -24.11
CA ALA A 8 -2.12 -3.89 -23.20
C ALA A 8 -1.58 -2.59 -23.81
N ARG A 9 -1.26 -1.63 -22.95
CA ARG A 9 -0.61 -0.36 -23.27
C ARG A 9 0.43 0.01 -22.22
N GLU A 10 1.27 0.96 -22.55
CA GLU A 10 2.17 1.63 -21.61
C GLU A 10 1.47 2.87 -21.03
N ILE A 11 1.55 3.04 -19.70
CA ILE A 11 1.13 4.24 -18.95
C ILE A 11 2.28 4.66 -18.02
N PHE A 12 2.06 5.61 -17.10
CA PHE A 12 3.06 6.04 -16.12
C PHE A 12 2.68 5.69 -14.67
N ASP A 13 3.69 5.36 -13.84
CA ASP A 13 3.58 5.20 -12.40
C ASP A 13 3.59 6.55 -11.65
N SER A 14 3.40 6.53 -10.33
CA SER A 14 3.39 7.73 -9.46
C SER A 14 4.69 8.53 -9.48
N ARG A 15 5.79 7.94 -9.97
CA ARG A 15 7.13 8.53 -10.07
C ARG A 15 7.48 8.91 -11.52
N GLY A 16 6.52 8.82 -12.45
CA GLY A 16 6.72 9.17 -13.87
C GLY A 16 7.49 8.13 -14.70
N ASN A 17 7.70 6.91 -14.19
CA ASN A 17 8.30 5.81 -14.96
C ASN A 17 7.21 5.08 -15.76
N PRO A 18 7.52 4.50 -16.93
CA PRO A 18 6.56 3.64 -17.64
C PRO A 18 6.10 2.45 -16.79
N THR A 19 4.87 2.00 -16.99
CA THR A 19 4.35 0.71 -16.49
C THR A 19 3.24 0.16 -17.38
N VAL A 20 2.86 -1.10 -17.17
CA VAL A 20 1.89 -1.84 -17.97
C VAL A 20 0.47 -1.58 -17.48
N GLU A 21 -0.44 -1.28 -18.41
CA GLU A 21 -1.89 -1.33 -18.21
C GLU A 21 -2.53 -2.32 -19.18
N VAL A 22 -3.52 -3.09 -18.70
CA VAL A 22 -4.25 -4.11 -19.45
C VAL A 22 -5.75 -3.84 -19.39
N ASP A 23 -6.39 -3.81 -20.56
CA ASP A 23 -7.83 -3.92 -20.74
C ASP A 23 -8.19 -5.36 -21.13
N LEU A 24 -9.15 -5.95 -20.41
CA LEU A 24 -9.79 -7.21 -20.75
C LEU A 24 -11.28 -6.98 -21.00
N CYS A 25 -11.78 -7.41 -22.16
CA CYS A 25 -13.19 -7.30 -22.51
C CYS A 25 -13.91 -8.65 -22.41
N THR A 26 -15.09 -8.64 -21.80
CA THR A 26 -16.08 -9.72 -21.87
C THR A 26 -17.44 -9.14 -22.29
N SER A 27 -18.46 -9.99 -22.43
CA SER A 27 -19.86 -9.57 -22.59
C SER A 27 -20.42 -8.74 -21.41
N LYS A 28 -19.70 -8.65 -20.28
CA LYS A 28 -20.03 -7.77 -19.14
C LYS A 28 -19.44 -6.36 -19.26
N GLY A 29 -18.55 -6.11 -20.22
CA GLY A 29 -17.87 -4.82 -20.40
C GLY A 29 -16.33 -4.93 -20.43
N LEU A 30 -15.66 -3.82 -20.09
CA LEU A 30 -14.21 -3.67 -20.09
C LEU A 30 -13.67 -3.59 -18.66
N PHE A 31 -12.66 -4.38 -18.37
CA PHE A 31 -12.02 -4.51 -17.06
C PHE A 31 -10.55 -4.13 -17.16
N ARG A 32 -10.14 -3.13 -16.38
CA ARG A 32 -8.82 -2.49 -16.49
C ARG A 32 -7.96 -2.72 -15.26
N ALA A 33 -6.70 -3.10 -15.44
CA ALA A 33 -5.70 -3.20 -14.38
C ALA A 33 -4.38 -2.56 -14.81
N ALA A 34 -3.77 -1.80 -13.91
CA ALA A 34 -2.42 -1.26 -14.03
C ALA A 34 -1.50 -1.97 -13.05
N VAL A 35 -0.21 -2.04 -13.39
CA VAL A 35 0.80 -2.77 -12.62
C VAL A 35 1.68 -1.80 -11.83
N PRO A 36 1.88 -1.98 -10.50
CA PRO A 36 2.84 -1.19 -9.73
C PRO A 36 4.28 -1.61 -10.06
N SER A 37 5.24 -0.73 -9.77
CA SER A 37 6.68 -1.03 -9.86
C SER A 37 7.37 -0.60 -8.57
N GLY A 38 8.30 -1.42 -8.08
CA GLY A 38 9.04 -1.15 -6.85
C GLY A 38 10.11 -0.07 -6.99
N ALA A 39 10.78 0.24 -5.88
CA ALA A 39 12.07 0.92 -5.84
C ALA A 39 13.15 -0.03 -5.33
N SER A 40 12.89 -0.65 -4.18
CA SER A 40 13.76 -1.63 -3.51
C SER A 40 13.34 -3.07 -3.86
N THR A 41 13.66 -3.54 -5.07
CA THR A 41 13.35 -4.92 -5.53
C THR A 41 14.31 -5.94 -4.91
N GLY A 42 13.79 -6.93 -4.18
CA GLY A 42 14.55 -8.05 -3.62
C GLY A 42 15.04 -9.04 -4.69
N ILE A 43 16.19 -9.68 -4.42
CA ILE A 43 16.86 -10.59 -5.38
C ILE A 43 16.07 -11.86 -5.74
N TYR A 44 15.02 -12.19 -4.97
CA TYR A 44 14.13 -13.34 -5.18
C TYR A 44 12.76 -12.95 -5.75
N GLU A 45 12.55 -11.68 -6.13
CA GLU A 45 11.30 -11.24 -6.75
C GLU A 45 11.12 -11.79 -8.18
N ALA A 46 9.87 -11.91 -8.62
CA ALA A 46 9.56 -12.24 -9.99
C ALA A 46 9.89 -11.06 -10.91
N LEU A 47 10.57 -11.31 -12.02
CA LEU A 47 11.27 -10.28 -12.80
C LEU A 47 10.30 -9.27 -13.43
N GLU A 48 10.42 -8.00 -13.05
CA GLU A 48 9.78 -6.91 -13.79
C GLU A 48 10.50 -6.67 -15.12
N LEU A 49 9.88 -7.02 -16.26
CA LEU A 49 10.52 -6.86 -17.56
C LEU A 49 10.55 -5.39 -17.99
N ARG A 50 11.77 -4.84 -18.12
CA ARG A 50 12.06 -3.51 -18.66
C ARG A 50 12.80 -3.61 -20.00
N ASP A 51 12.59 -2.60 -20.85
CA ASP A 51 13.14 -2.56 -22.20
C ASP A 51 14.68 -2.48 -22.23
N ASN A 52 15.28 -1.81 -21.23
CA ASN A 52 16.72 -1.56 -21.08
C ASN A 52 17.36 -0.71 -22.22
N ASP A 53 16.55 -0.13 -23.10
CA ASP A 53 16.97 0.87 -24.07
C ASP A 53 17.24 2.23 -23.39
N LYS A 54 18.53 2.57 -23.21
CA LYS A 54 18.95 3.83 -22.57
C LYS A 54 18.47 5.09 -23.29
N THR A 55 18.08 5.01 -24.56
CA THR A 55 17.54 6.16 -25.31
C THR A 55 16.08 6.46 -24.97
N ARG A 56 15.35 5.48 -24.41
CA ARG A 56 13.91 5.57 -24.12
C ARG A 56 13.64 5.42 -22.61
N TYR A 57 13.13 6.50 -21.99
CA TYR A 57 12.82 6.55 -20.55
C TYR A 57 13.97 6.04 -19.64
N MET A 58 15.22 6.36 -19.98
CA MET A 58 16.41 5.92 -19.24
C MET A 58 16.55 4.38 -19.11
N GLY A 59 16.06 3.60 -20.07
CA GLY A 59 16.02 2.13 -20.00
C GLY A 59 14.73 1.56 -19.40
N LYS A 60 13.86 2.40 -18.83
CA LYS A 60 12.68 1.97 -18.08
C LYS A 60 11.41 1.78 -18.93
N GLY A 61 11.48 1.75 -20.26
CA GLY A 61 10.33 1.37 -21.09
C GLY A 61 9.78 -0.03 -20.73
N VAL A 62 8.52 -0.30 -21.04
CA VAL A 62 7.90 -1.64 -20.86
C VAL A 62 7.28 -2.16 -22.16
N SER A 63 7.72 -1.66 -23.32
CA SER A 63 7.17 -2.03 -24.62
C SER A 63 7.27 -3.53 -24.91
N LYS A 64 8.33 -4.23 -24.45
CA LYS A 64 8.46 -5.69 -24.54
C LYS A 64 7.37 -6.43 -23.75
N ALA A 65 7.11 -6.04 -22.51
CA ALA A 65 6.05 -6.63 -21.69
C ALA A 65 4.65 -6.40 -22.30
N VAL A 66 4.41 -5.18 -22.80
CA VAL A 66 3.19 -4.83 -23.55
C VAL A 66 3.06 -5.65 -24.85
N GLU A 67 4.17 -5.92 -25.54
CA GLU A 67 4.21 -6.76 -26.73
C GLU A 67 3.89 -8.23 -26.41
N HIS A 68 4.48 -8.81 -25.36
CA HIS A 68 4.19 -10.18 -24.92
C HIS A 68 2.71 -10.37 -24.57
N ILE A 69 2.08 -9.39 -23.91
CA ILE A 69 0.63 -9.46 -23.67
C ILE A 69 -0.13 -9.43 -25.00
N ASN A 70 0.09 -8.42 -25.85
CA ASN A 70 -0.71 -8.21 -27.06
C ASN A 70 -0.50 -9.32 -28.12
N LYS A 71 0.72 -9.85 -28.29
CA LYS A 71 1.06 -10.81 -29.35
C LYS A 71 1.07 -12.27 -28.89
N THR A 72 1.22 -12.56 -27.59
CA THR A 72 1.37 -13.95 -27.09
C THR A 72 0.29 -14.34 -26.10
N ILE A 73 0.13 -13.59 -24.99
CA ILE A 73 -0.82 -13.97 -23.93
C ILE A 73 -2.28 -13.76 -24.38
N ALA A 74 -2.59 -12.61 -24.97
CA ALA A 74 -3.94 -12.27 -25.44
C ALA A 74 -4.55 -13.30 -26.42
N PRO A 75 -3.90 -13.68 -27.54
CA PRO A 75 -4.47 -14.67 -28.46
C PRO A 75 -4.56 -16.07 -27.83
N ALA A 76 -3.61 -16.46 -26.98
CA ALA A 76 -3.66 -17.75 -26.28
C ALA A 76 -4.88 -17.84 -25.35
N LEU A 77 -5.08 -16.87 -24.46
CA LEU A 77 -6.20 -16.87 -23.51
C LEU A 77 -7.56 -16.78 -24.20
N VAL A 78 -7.69 -15.95 -25.25
CA VAL A 78 -8.92 -15.85 -26.06
C VAL A 78 -9.21 -17.17 -26.80
N SER A 79 -8.20 -17.82 -27.39
CA SER A 79 -8.40 -19.09 -28.10
C SER A 79 -8.84 -20.25 -27.19
N LYS A 80 -8.36 -20.26 -25.94
CA LYS A 80 -8.69 -21.28 -24.92
C LYS A 80 -10.12 -21.14 -24.35
N LYS A 81 -10.76 -19.97 -24.51
CA LYS A 81 -12.15 -19.69 -24.09
C LYS A 81 -12.47 -19.98 -22.60
N LEU A 82 -11.45 -19.98 -21.73
CA LEU A 82 -11.61 -20.17 -20.28
C LEU A 82 -12.56 -19.11 -19.69
N SER A 83 -13.31 -19.49 -18.65
CA SER A 83 -14.23 -18.57 -17.98
C SER A 83 -13.47 -17.66 -17.02
N VAL A 84 -13.76 -16.35 -17.02
CA VAL A 84 -13.02 -15.37 -16.18
C VAL A 84 -13.14 -15.56 -14.67
N VAL A 85 -13.97 -16.49 -14.19
CA VAL A 85 -14.04 -16.91 -12.78
C VAL A 85 -13.03 -18.02 -12.42
N GLU A 86 -12.39 -18.64 -13.42
CA GLU A 86 -11.42 -19.74 -13.26
C GLU A 86 -9.99 -19.21 -13.09
N GLN A 87 -9.81 -18.22 -12.20
CA GLN A 87 -8.57 -17.47 -11.97
C GLN A 87 -7.33 -18.39 -11.94
N GLU A 88 -7.35 -19.42 -11.10
CA GLU A 88 -6.26 -20.39 -10.93
C GLU A 88 -5.84 -21.08 -12.24
N LYS A 89 -6.80 -21.42 -13.11
CA LYS A 89 -6.50 -22.07 -14.40
C LYS A 89 -5.90 -21.09 -15.40
N ILE A 90 -6.33 -19.84 -15.37
CA ILE A 90 -5.83 -18.78 -16.26
C ILE A 90 -4.42 -18.37 -15.82
N ASP A 91 -4.17 -18.22 -14.52
CA ASP A 91 -2.84 -17.93 -13.98
C ASP A 91 -1.86 -19.09 -14.20
N LYS A 92 -2.27 -20.35 -13.96
CA LYS A 92 -1.46 -21.53 -14.28
C LYS A 92 -1.09 -21.57 -15.76
N LEU A 93 -2.04 -21.36 -16.66
CA LEU A 93 -1.77 -21.31 -18.10
C LEU A 93 -0.77 -20.19 -18.48
N MET A 94 -0.83 -19.01 -17.86
CA MET A 94 0.15 -17.95 -18.10
C MET A 94 1.54 -18.31 -17.56
N ILE A 95 1.63 -18.96 -16.40
CA ILE A 95 2.89 -19.43 -15.80
C ILE A 95 3.50 -20.56 -16.63
N GLU A 96 2.70 -21.51 -17.11
CA GLU A 96 3.12 -22.60 -18.02
C GLU A 96 3.58 -22.05 -19.38
N MET A 97 2.91 -21.03 -19.91
CA MET A 97 3.31 -20.37 -21.17
C MET A 97 4.60 -19.56 -21.04
N ASP A 98 4.88 -18.98 -19.88
CA ASP A 98 6.18 -18.38 -19.58
C ASP A 98 7.22 -19.49 -19.46
N GLY A 99 7.03 -20.41 -18.51
CA GLY A 99 7.89 -21.57 -18.32
C GLY A 99 9.18 -21.29 -17.55
N THR A 100 9.36 -20.09 -16.97
CA THR A 100 10.44 -19.80 -16.03
C THR A 100 9.92 -19.54 -14.62
N GLU A 101 10.70 -19.94 -13.62
CA GLU A 101 10.38 -19.83 -12.20
C GLU A 101 10.05 -18.38 -11.78
N ASN A 102 10.92 -17.45 -12.19
CA ASN A 102 10.82 -16.03 -11.88
C ASN A 102 10.05 -15.20 -12.93
N LYS A 103 9.36 -15.84 -13.90
CA LYS A 103 8.52 -15.17 -14.93
C LYS A 103 9.30 -14.20 -15.83
N SER A 104 10.57 -14.53 -16.08
CA SER A 104 11.53 -13.69 -16.81
C SER A 104 11.37 -13.66 -18.33
N LYS A 105 10.55 -14.53 -18.92
CA LYS A 105 10.37 -14.59 -20.38
C LYS A 105 9.31 -13.60 -20.87
N PHE A 106 8.20 -13.44 -20.16
CA PHE A 106 7.19 -12.41 -20.45
C PHE A 106 7.32 -11.19 -19.53
N GLY A 107 7.89 -11.37 -18.34
CA GLY A 107 7.86 -10.41 -17.25
C GLY A 107 6.70 -10.68 -16.28
N ALA A 108 6.98 -10.61 -14.99
CA ALA A 108 5.98 -10.66 -13.93
C ALA A 108 4.93 -9.54 -14.10
N ASN A 109 5.34 -8.37 -14.59
CA ASN A 109 4.46 -7.26 -14.96
C ASN A 109 3.51 -7.60 -16.12
N ALA A 110 3.95 -8.37 -17.13
CA ALA A 110 3.07 -8.81 -18.21
C ALA A 110 1.96 -9.75 -17.69
N ILE A 111 2.32 -10.72 -16.87
CA ILE A 111 1.39 -11.73 -16.32
C ILE A 111 0.43 -11.10 -15.31
N LEU A 112 0.95 -10.28 -14.38
CA LEU A 112 0.16 -9.68 -13.31
C LEU A 112 -0.91 -8.71 -13.84
N GLY A 113 -0.59 -7.91 -14.87
CA GLY A 113 -1.56 -7.02 -15.49
C GLY A 113 -2.78 -7.75 -16.06
N VAL A 114 -2.54 -8.90 -16.73
CA VAL A 114 -3.62 -9.76 -17.23
C VAL A 114 -4.37 -10.45 -16.08
N SER A 115 -3.64 -11.01 -15.12
CA SER A 115 -4.20 -11.71 -13.94
C SER A 115 -5.18 -10.83 -13.15
N LEU A 116 -4.82 -9.56 -12.90
CA LEU A 116 -5.67 -8.59 -12.21
C LEU A 116 -6.89 -8.15 -13.04
N ALA A 117 -6.76 -8.06 -14.37
CA ALA A 117 -7.88 -7.76 -15.26
C ALA A 117 -8.87 -8.93 -15.35
N VAL A 118 -8.39 -10.18 -15.33
CA VAL A 118 -9.20 -11.40 -15.22
C VAL A 118 -9.99 -11.41 -13.91
N CYS A 119 -9.35 -11.18 -12.77
CA CYS A 119 -10.01 -11.13 -11.46
C CYS A 119 -11.13 -10.06 -11.43
N LYS A 120 -10.88 -8.87 -11.98
CA LYS A 120 -11.91 -7.82 -12.12
C LYS A 120 -13.10 -8.27 -12.97
N ALA A 121 -12.86 -8.99 -14.06
CA ALA A 121 -13.92 -9.56 -14.89
C ALA A 121 -14.67 -10.72 -14.18
N GLY A 122 -13.97 -11.56 -13.42
CA GLY A 122 -14.56 -12.64 -12.62
C GLY A 122 -15.53 -12.14 -11.55
N ALA A 123 -15.23 -10.99 -10.93
CA ALA A 123 -16.11 -10.37 -9.94
C ALA A 123 -17.44 -9.89 -10.59
N ALA A 124 -17.35 -9.20 -11.73
CA ALA A 124 -18.51 -8.72 -12.48
C ALA A 124 -19.30 -9.85 -13.18
N GLU A 125 -18.63 -10.95 -13.51
CA GLU A 125 -19.26 -12.18 -13.99
C GLU A 125 -20.14 -12.80 -12.90
N LYS A 126 -19.59 -12.99 -11.68
CA LYS A 126 -20.32 -13.41 -10.48
C LYS A 126 -21.38 -12.40 -10.00
N GLY A 127 -21.28 -11.13 -10.40
CA GLY A 127 -22.17 -10.06 -9.92
C GLY A 127 -21.86 -9.58 -8.51
N VAL A 128 -20.62 -9.75 -8.03
CA VAL A 128 -20.20 -9.38 -6.66
C VAL A 128 -19.10 -8.31 -6.67
N PRO A 129 -18.92 -7.54 -5.58
CA PRO A 129 -17.78 -6.64 -5.42
C PRO A 129 -16.44 -7.38 -5.49
N LEU A 130 -15.39 -6.71 -6.00
CA LEU A 130 -14.06 -7.29 -6.19
C LEU A 130 -13.48 -7.92 -4.91
N TYR A 131 -13.64 -7.26 -3.75
CA TYR A 131 -13.16 -7.79 -2.47
C TYR A 131 -13.84 -9.11 -2.08
N ARG A 132 -15.13 -9.29 -2.40
CA ARG A 132 -15.88 -10.53 -2.15
C ARG A 132 -15.40 -11.63 -3.09
N HIS A 133 -15.15 -11.32 -4.36
CA HIS A 133 -14.59 -12.30 -5.28
C HIS A 133 -13.18 -12.77 -4.86
N ILE A 134 -12.32 -11.85 -4.43
CA ILE A 134 -10.99 -12.18 -3.90
C ILE A 134 -11.11 -13.03 -2.63
N ALA A 135 -12.04 -12.71 -1.73
CA ALA A 135 -12.31 -13.54 -0.55
C ALA A 135 -12.79 -14.95 -0.93
N ASP A 136 -13.65 -15.10 -1.95
CA ASP A 136 -14.05 -16.43 -2.46
C ASP A 136 -12.85 -17.23 -2.99
N LEU A 137 -11.96 -16.58 -3.76
CA LEU A 137 -10.77 -17.21 -4.36
C LEU A 137 -9.76 -17.64 -3.28
N ALA A 138 -9.68 -16.90 -2.18
CA ALA A 138 -8.84 -17.22 -1.02
C ALA A 138 -9.50 -18.20 -0.03
N GLY A 139 -10.75 -18.62 -0.25
CA GLY A 139 -11.50 -19.48 0.67
C GLY A 139 -11.98 -18.78 1.95
N ASN A 140 -11.90 -17.44 2.02
CA ASN A 140 -12.26 -16.66 3.21
C ASN A 140 -13.78 -16.41 3.28
N PRO A 141 -14.49 -16.92 4.30
CA PRO A 141 -15.92 -16.68 4.45
C PRO A 141 -16.21 -15.23 4.86
N GLU A 142 -15.45 -14.70 5.81
CA GLU A 142 -15.59 -13.35 6.33
C GLU A 142 -14.62 -12.36 5.66
N VAL A 143 -14.95 -11.07 5.70
CA VAL A 143 -14.14 -9.99 5.15
C VAL A 143 -13.87 -8.97 6.25
N ILE A 144 -12.59 -8.75 6.55
CA ILE A 144 -12.14 -7.88 7.64
C ILE A 144 -11.56 -6.59 7.03
N LEU A 145 -11.88 -5.44 7.63
CA LEU A 145 -11.23 -4.17 7.29
C LEU A 145 -9.88 -4.08 8.02
N PRO A 146 -8.76 -3.83 7.32
CA PRO A 146 -7.44 -3.79 7.94
C PRO A 146 -7.24 -2.54 8.80
N VAL A 147 -6.33 -2.60 9.78
CA VAL A 147 -5.76 -1.39 10.36
C VAL A 147 -4.82 -0.77 9.31
N PRO A 148 -5.03 0.48 8.89
CA PRO A 148 -4.12 1.14 7.96
C PRO A 148 -2.81 1.51 8.67
N ALA A 149 -1.68 1.09 8.09
CA ALA A 149 -0.36 1.59 8.47
C ALA A 149 0.01 2.75 7.53
N PHE A 150 -0.01 3.98 8.03
CA PHE A 150 0.32 5.15 7.22
C PHE A 150 1.80 5.47 7.37
N ASN A 151 2.60 5.34 6.31
CA ASN A 151 3.94 5.91 6.29
C ASN A 151 3.82 7.45 6.34
N VAL A 152 4.47 8.07 7.34
CA VAL A 152 4.38 9.52 7.59
C VAL A 152 5.75 10.21 7.67
N ILE A 153 6.86 9.46 7.69
CA ILE A 153 8.21 9.99 7.48
C ILE A 153 9.01 8.99 6.63
N ASN A 154 9.39 9.41 5.42
CA ASN A 154 10.24 8.64 4.52
C ASN A 154 11.74 8.84 4.83
N GLY A 155 12.50 7.76 4.72
CA GLY A 155 13.96 7.74 4.73
C GLY A 155 14.50 6.71 3.73
N GLY A 156 15.73 6.26 3.94
CA GLY A 156 16.39 5.25 3.10
C GLY A 156 16.35 5.61 1.61
N SER A 157 16.07 4.62 0.76
CA SER A 157 15.96 4.80 -0.69
C SER A 157 14.81 5.71 -1.14
N HIS A 158 13.84 6.00 -0.26
CA HIS A 158 12.59 6.72 -0.60
C HIS A 158 12.62 8.22 -0.23
N ALA A 159 13.75 8.73 0.26
CA ALA A 159 13.93 10.17 0.51
C ALA A 159 15.39 10.62 0.42
N GLY A 160 15.62 11.81 -0.16
CA GLY A 160 16.94 12.45 -0.24
C GLY A 160 17.43 13.06 1.08
N ASN A 161 17.43 12.29 2.18
CA ASN A 161 17.80 12.74 3.51
C ASN A 161 18.82 11.79 4.20
N LYS A 162 19.13 12.01 5.49
CA LYS A 162 20.12 11.23 6.26
C LYS A 162 19.50 10.11 7.12
N LEU A 163 18.22 9.82 6.96
CA LEU A 163 17.48 8.88 7.80
C LEU A 163 17.67 7.46 7.26
N ALA A 164 18.32 6.58 8.02
CA ALA A 164 18.72 5.26 7.52
C ALA A 164 17.57 4.25 7.40
N MET A 165 16.53 4.36 8.23
CA MET A 165 15.31 3.55 8.12
C MET A 165 14.40 4.10 7.02
N GLN A 166 13.77 3.21 6.25
CA GLN A 166 13.02 3.60 5.05
C GLN A 166 11.64 4.21 5.37
N GLU A 167 10.93 3.65 6.36
CA GLU A 167 9.54 3.96 6.67
C GLU A 167 9.31 4.10 8.17
N PHE A 168 8.59 5.17 8.55
CA PHE A 168 8.05 5.36 9.91
C PHE A 168 6.54 5.47 9.80
N MET A 169 5.85 4.41 10.23
CA MET A 169 4.42 4.23 10.09
C MET A 169 3.66 4.51 11.39
N ILE A 170 2.52 5.17 11.28
CA ILE A 170 1.50 5.26 12.36
C ILE A 170 0.37 4.26 12.11
N LEU A 171 -0.02 3.55 13.17
CA LEU A 171 -1.09 2.55 13.16
C LEU A 171 -2.14 2.93 14.23
N PRO A 172 -3.33 3.41 13.85
CA PRO A 172 -4.40 3.82 14.77
C PRO A 172 -5.18 2.60 15.28
N VAL A 173 -4.51 1.71 16.01
CA VAL A 173 -5.06 0.42 16.49
C VAL A 173 -6.25 0.57 17.46
N GLY A 174 -6.44 1.74 18.07
CA GLY A 174 -7.59 2.02 18.94
C GLY A 174 -8.87 2.48 18.23
N ALA A 175 -8.83 2.70 16.91
CA ALA A 175 -9.97 3.26 16.16
C ALA A 175 -11.18 2.33 16.11
N SER A 176 -12.39 2.86 16.35
CA SER A 176 -13.64 2.07 16.31
C SER A 176 -14.03 1.56 14.92
N SER A 177 -13.44 2.14 13.86
CA SER A 177 -13.75 1.80 12.47
C SER A 177 -12.63 2.25 11.52
N PHE A 178 -12.59 1.68 10.31
CA PHE A 178 -11.66 2.13 9.26
C PHE A 178 -11.82 3.62 8.92
N ARG A 179 -13.05 4.16 8.97
CA ARG A 179 -13.32 5.59 8.75
C ARG A 179 -12.66 6.46 9.83
N GLU A 180 -12.65 6.00 11.07
CA GLU A 180 -11.96 6.67 12.17
C GLU A 180 -10.44 6.51 12.08
N ALA A 181 -9.94 5.34 11.71
CA ALA A 181 -8.52 5.12 11.46
C ALA A 181 -7.97 6.09 10.39
N MET A 182 -8.72 6.30 9.30
CA MET A 182 -8.41 7.31 8.28
C MET A 182 -8.44 8.75 8.81
N ARG A 183 -9.39 9.08 9.69
CA ARG A 183 -9.47 10.40 10.36
C ARG A 183 -8.23 10.65 11.23
N ILE A 184 -7.92 9.72 12.13
CA ILE A 184 -6.79 9.83 13.06
C ILE A 184 -5.47 9.91 12.29
N GLY A 185 -5.27 9.07 11.26
CA GLY A 185 -4.09 9.11 10.41
C GLY A 185 -3.88 10.47 9.71
N ALA A 186 -4.95 11.04 9.14
CA ALA A 186 -4.89 12.35 8.49
C ALA A 186 -4.65 13.50 9.48
N GLU A 187 -5.31 13.49 10.64
CA GLU A 187 -5.12 14.49 11.71
C GLU A 187 -3.68 14.46 12.24
N VAL A 188 -3.11 13.27 12.49
CA VAL A 188 -1.71 13.12 12.92
C VAL A 188 -0.75 13.58 11.83
N TYR A 189 -0.95 13.19 10.57
CA TYR A 189 -0.10 13.59 9.44
C TYR A 189 -0.06 15.13 9.26
N HIS A 190 -1.21 15.81 9.34
CA HIS A 190 -1.27 17.26 9.21
C HIS A 190 -0.60 17.99 10.39
N ASN A 191 -0.73 17.48 11.62
CA ASN A 191 -0.02 18.04 12.77
C ASN A 191 1.50 17.78 12.70
N LEU A 192 1.92 16.57 12.32
CA LEU A 192 3.32 16.22 12.11
C LEU A 192 3.98 17.12 11.06
N LYS A 193 3.28 17.43 9.96
CA LYS A 193 3.76 18.37 8.94
C LYS A 193 4.06 19.76 9.52
N ASN A 194 3.24 20.27 10.44
CA ASN A 194 3.48 21.56 11.09
C ASN A 194 4.70 21.49 12.03
N VAL A 195 4.81 20.43 12.85
CA VAL A 195 5.98 20.22 13.74
C VAL A 195 7.29 20.11 12.95
N ILE A 196 7.29 19.40 11.81
CA ILE A 196 8.45 19.32 10.92
C ILE A 196 8.77 20.71 10.32
N LYS A 197 7.77 21.46 9.86
CA LYS A 197 7.94 22.81 9.30
C LYS A 197 8.60 23.78 10.29
N GLU A 198 8.17 23.73 11.54
CA GLU A 198 8.65 24.61 12.61
C GLU A 198 10.07 24.24 13.07
N LYS A 199 10.37 22.94 13.16
CA LYS A 199 11.64 22.43 13.68
C LYS A 199 12.75 22.31 12.64
N TYR A 200 12.41 22.05 11.37
CA TYR A 200 13.37 21.78 10.28
C TYR A 200 13.17 22.68 9.05
N GLY A 201 12.27 23.66 9.12
CA GLY A 201 11.99 24.58 8.02
C GLY A 201 11.00 24.04 7.00
N LYS A 202 10.56 24.93 6.09
CA LYS A 202 9.53 24.62 5.08
C LYS A 202 9.94 23.45 4.18
N ASP A 203 11.19 23.39 3.77
CA ASP A 203 11.67 22.46 2.74
C ASP A 203 11.79 21.02 3.25
N ALA A 204 11.82 20.82 4.58
CA ALA A 204 11.68 19.53 5.22
C ALA A 204 10.24 18.97 5.15
N THR A 205 9.26 19.74 4.67
CA THR A 205 7.86 19.30 4.46
C THR A 205 7.52 18.93 3.01
N ASN A 206 8.55 18.85 2.16
CA ASN A 206 8.46 18.11 0.91
C ASN A 206 8.28 16.61 1.20
N VAL A 207 7.58 15.90 0.33
CA VAL A 207 7.18 14.49 0.53
C VAL A 207 8.01 13.54 -0.34
N GLY A 208 8.22 12.31 0.15
CA GLY A 208 8.85 11.22 -0.61
C GLY A 208 7.87 10.46 -1.52
N ASP A 209 8.39 9.48 -2.25
CA ASP A 209 7.71 8.77 -3.35
C ASP A 209 6.33 8.15 -3.01
N GLU A 210 6.09 7.80 -1.74
CA GLU A 210 4.87 7.12 -1.28
C GLU A 210 3.72 8.07 -0.90
N VAL A 211 4.00 9.34 -0.61
CA VAL A 211 2.98 10.30 -0.15
C VAL A 211 2.60 11.21 -1.31
N PRO A 212 1.45 11.00 -1.97
CA PRO A 212 1.15 11.65 -3.25
C PRO A 212 1.06 13.17 -3.13
N THR A 213 1.85 13.88 -3.94
CA THR A 213 1.77 15.34 -4.01
C THR A 213 0.42 15.79 -4.57
N HIS A 214 -0.25 16.71 -3.89
CA HIS A 214 -1.54 17.28 -4.34
C HIS A 214 -1.48 17.93 -5.74
N HIS A 215 -0.28 18.26 -6.26
CA HIS A 215 -0.10 18.88 -7.57
C HIS A 215 -0.59 18.01 -8.75
N CYS A 216 -0.60 16.68 -8.63
CA CYS A 216 -1.06 15.82 -9.74
C CYS A 216 -2.58 15.92 -9.99
N SER A 217 -3.35 16.53 -9.08
CA SER A 217 -4.83 16.63 -9.17
C SER A 217 -5.37 17.63 -10.20
N HIS A 218 -4.57 18.58 -10.68
CA HIS A 218 -5.07 19.75 -11.42
C HIS A 218 -5.18 19.60 -12.95
N LEU A 219 -4.76 18.47 -13.53
CA LEU A 219 -4.74 18.26 -14.99
C LEU A 219 -5.94 17.44 -15.53
N GLY A 220 -6.97 17.15 -14.72
CA GLY A 220 -8.01 16.18 -15.06
C GLY A 220 -9.48 16.60 -14.89
N LEU A 221 -9.78 17.85 -14.52
CA LEU A 221 -11.15 18.29 -14.21
C LEU A 221 -11.70 19.34 -15.18
N ILE A 222 -12.22 18.88 -16.33
CA ILE A 222 -13.13 19.67 -17.15
C ILE A 222 -14.49 19.71 -16.44
N SER A 223 -14.96 20.91 -16.09
CA SER A 223 -16.12 21.06 -15.20
C SER A 223 -17.47 20.84 -15.86
N SER A 224 -18.40 20.23 -15.14
CA SER A 224 -19.84 20.49 -15.30
C SER A 224 -20.52 20.64 -13.93
N GLN A 225 -21.04 21.84 -13.70
CA GLN A 225 -21.96 22.25 -12.62
C GLN A 225 -23.20 22.87 -13.31
N PRO A 226 -24.37 23.10 -12.66
CA PRO A 226 -24.60 23.44 -11.23
C PRO A 226 -25.69 22.53 -10.57
N ALA A 227 -26.33 22.79 -9.41
CA ALA A 227 -26.40 23.97 -8.53
C ALA A 227 -26.64 23.60 -7.03
N THR A 228 -26.68 24.61 -6.16
CA THR A 228 -27.06 24.58 -4.71
C THR A 228 -28.42 25.32 -4.50
N PRO A 229 -29.01 25.52 -3.29
CA PRO A 229 -28.62 25.22 -1.88
C PRO A 229 -29.70 24.32 -1.15
N THR A 230 -30.10 24.33 0.15
CA THR A 230 -29.94 25.26 1.30
C THR A 230 -30.18 24.62 2.70
N ARG A 231 -29.27 24.89 3.65
CA ARG A 231 -29.42 25.16 5.12
C ARG A 231 -30.63 24.63 5.94
N LEU A 232 -30.36 23.97 7.09
CA LEU A 232 -30.85 24.37 8.44
C LEU A 232 -30.17 23.58 9.60
N SER A 233 -30.57 23.80 10.86
CA SER A 233 -29.69 23.64 12.05
C SER A 233 -30.34 23.14 13.36
N SER A 234 -29.64 22.28 14.11
CA SER A 234 -29.66 22.13 15.58
C SER A 234 -28.54 21.15 16.00
N ALA A 235 -27.58 21.41 16.91
CA ALA A 235 -27.63 21.96 18.26
C ALA A 235 -28.13 20.97 19.33
N TRP A 236 -27.18 20.24 19.95
CA TRP A 236 -27.33 19.51 21.21
C TRP A 236 -26.04 19.61 22.03
N THR A 237 -26.15 19.81 23.33
CA THR A 237 -25.04 19.84 24.30
C THR A 237 -25.39 18.98 25.51
N TRP A 238 -24.41 18.25 26.04
CA TRP A 238 -24.52 17.45 27.27
C TRP A 238 -23.24 17.63 28.13
N PRO A 239 -23.29 17.40 29.46
CA PRO A 239 -22.32 17.91 30.43
C PRO A 239 -21.08 17.01 30.61
N PRO A 240 -19.98 17.56 31.18
CA PRO A 240 -18.78 16.78 31.50
C PRO A 240 -18.98 15.86 32.71
N PRO A 241 -18.43 14.62 32.69
CA PRO A 241 -18.26 13.81 33.89
C PRO A 241 -17.24 14.41 34.86
N SER A 242 -17.44 14.19 36.15
CA SER A 242 -16.59 14.69 37.23
C SER A 242 -15.31 13.88 37.46
N SER A 243 -14.36 14.49 38.17
CA SER A 243 -13.04 13.94 38.51
C SER A 243 -13.03 12.81 39.56
N SER A 244 -11.88 12.13 39.65
CA SER A 244 -11.38 11.23 40.71
C SER A 244 -11.82 9.75 40.63
N GLY A 245 -10.84 8.85 40.84
CA GLY A 245 -11.00 7.40 40.72
C GLY A 245 -9.71 6.68 40.28
N LEU A 246 -8.68 6.67 41.13
CA LEU A 246 -7.43 5.92 40.88
C LEU A 246 -7.63 4.44 41.27
N ALA A 247 -7.62 3.54 40.29
CA ALA A 247 -7.64 2.09 40.50
C ALA A 247 -6.68 1.39 39.53
N SER A 248 -5.56 0.90 40.04
CA SER A 248 -4.61 0.07 39.27
C SER A 248 -5.06 -1.40 39.30
N THR A 249 -5.42 -1.97 38.15
CA THR A 249 -5.78 -3.39 38.03
C THR A 249 -4.88 -4.08 37.02
N THR A 250 -3.93 -4.88 37.51
CA THR A 250 -2.99 -5.65 36.69
C THR A 250 -3.68 -6.90 36.14
N TRP A 251 -3.68 -7.07 34.82
CA TRP A 251 -4.14 -8.29 34.15
C TRP A 251 -2.95 -9.02 33.50
N THR A 252 -2.68 -10.24 33.93
CA THR A 252 -1.66 -11.13 33.34
C THR A 252 -2.33 -12.24 32.54
N SER A 253 -2.30 -12.13 31.21
CA SER A 253 -2.79 -13.18 30.31
C SER A 253 -1.70 -14.21 30.02
N ASN A 254 -1.84 -15.42 30.55
CA ASN A 254 -0.98 -16.56 30.19
C ASN A 254 -1.34 -17.09 28.79
N LEU A 255 -0.35 -17.12 27.88
CA LEU A 255 -0.38 -17.91 26.65
C LEU A 255 0.98 -18.63 26.49
N PRO A 256 1.01 -19.82 25.84
CA PRO A 256 2.15 -20.73 25.92
C PRO A 256 3.35 -20.31 25.05
N MET A 257 4.55 -20.68 25.51
CA MET A 257 5.79 -20.48 24.77
C MET A 257 5.83 -21.32 23.48
N MET A 258 6.25 -20.71 22.37
CA MET A 258 6.73 -21.43 21.18
C MET A 258 8.26 -21.64 21.24
N PRO A 259 8.82 -22.59 20.47
CA PRO A 259 10.23 -22.98 20.62
C PRO A 259 11.23 -21.89 20.26
N ALA A 260 12.37 -21.88 20.95
CA ALA A 260 13.49 -20.99 20.63
C ALA A 260 14.14 -21.41 19.30
N GLY A 261 14.30 -20.47 18.36
CA GLY A 261 14.96 -20.73 17.08
C GLY A 261 14.97 -19.60 16.05
N THR A 262 14.09 -18.59 16.16
CA THR A 262 13.99 -17.48 15.18
C THR A 262 14.29 -16.11 15.79
N SER A 263 15.40 -15.50 15.35
CA SER A 263 15.86 -14.18 15.80
C SER A 263 15.20 -13.00 15.06
N HIS A 264 13.86 -12.95 15.05
CA HIS A 264 13.13 -11.78 14.55
C HIS A 264 13.03 -10.69 15.63
N LEU A 265 13.71 -9.56 15.40
CA LEU A 265 13.66 -8.36 16.25
C LEU A 265 12.30 -7.63 16.14
N THR A 266 11.24 -8.24 16.68
CA THR A 266 9.99 -7.53 17.00
C THR A 266 10.14 -6.82 18.35
N SER A 267 10.44 -5.52 18.31
CA SER A 267 10.54 -4.68 19.51
C SER A 267 9.15 -4.28 20.01
N TRP A 268 8.53 -5.15 20.80
CA TRP A 268 7.31 -4.84 21.54
C TRP A 268 7.59 -3.79 22.62
N LEU A 269 6.76 -2.74 22.71
CA LEU A 269 6.91 -1.70 23.72
C LEU A 269 5.61 -1.47 24.51
N THR A 270 5.72 -1.56 25.83
CA THR A 270 4.63 -1.27 26.76
C THR A 270 4.52 0.24 26.99
N CYS A 271 3.32 0.81 26.82
CA CYS A 271 3.10 2.25 26.96
C CYS A 271 2.78 2.67 28.42
N ILE A 272 3.23 3.87 28.81
CA ILE A 272 2.89 4.52 30.08
C ILE A 272 2.27 5.89 29.76
N SER A 273 1.20 6.26 30.48
CA SER A 273 0.41 7.47 30.22
C SER A 273 0.95 8.72 30.92
N PRO A 274 1.25 9.82 30.21
CA PRO A 274 1.40 11.16 30.78
C PRO A 274 0.06 11.94 30.70
N SER A 275 -0.36 12.55 31.80
CA SER A 275 -1.67 13.22 31.95
C SER A 275 -1.77 14.63 31.34
N SER A 276 -1.04 14.90 30.25
CA SER A 276 -1.07 16.19 29.55
C SER A 276 -0.86 16.00 28.04
N GLY A 277 -1.71 16.60 27.23
CA GLY A 277 -1.72 16.46 25.75
C GLY A 277 -0.61 17.23 25.04
N THR A 278 0.64 17.01 25.44
CA THR A 278 1.82 17.74 24.94
C THR A 278 2.70 16.80 24.11
N ILE A 279 2.74 17.00 22.79
CA ILE A 279 3.58 16.20 21.89
C ILE A 279 5.04 16.70 21.99
N GLN A 280 5.93 15.92 22.62
CA GLN A 280 7.37 16.22 22.67
C GLN A 280 8.15 15.41 21.63
N VAL A 281 8.56 16.05 20.53
CA VAL A 281 9.40 15.43 19.49
C VAL A 281 10.87 15.77 19.71
N SER A 282 11.55 15.01 20.58
CA SER A 282 13.02 15.00 20.66
C SER A 282 13.60 14.12 19.55
N ILE A 283 14.67 14.56 18.89
CA ILE A 283 15.42 13.75 17.91
C ILE A 283 16.90 13.97 18.18
N LYS A 284 17.60 12.92 18.63
CA LYS A 284 19.06 12.92 18.81
C LYS A 284 19.72 12.09 17.72
N THR A 285 20.63 12.70 16.98
CA THR A 285 21.51 12.00 16.03
C THR A 285 22.80 11.59 16.72
N GLY A 286 22.91 10.32 17.14
CA GLY A 286 24.11 9.76 17.75
C GLY A 286 24.03 8.24 17.84
N ALA A 287 25.07 7.55 17.36
CA ALA A 287 25.16 6.09 17.37
C ALA A 287 25.86 5.56 18.64
N PRO A 288 25.77 4.25 18.97
CA PRO A 288 25.00 3.20 18.29
C PRO A 288 23.76 2.72 19.09
N CYS A 289 22.78 2.21 18.34
CA CYS A 289 21.64 1.39 18.77
C CYS A 289 21.20 1.46 20.25
N ARG A 290 20.39 2.46 20.57
CA ARG A 290 19.33 2.33 21.58
C ARG A 290 18.00 2.69 20.94
N SER A 291 17.03 1.80 21.03
CA SER A 291 15.67 2.01 20.53
C SER A 291 14.91 2.92 21.50
N GLU A 292 15.01 4.23 21.32
CA GLU A 292 14.02 5.17 21.87
C GLU A 292 12.76 5.11 21.02
N SER A 293 11.60 5.03 21.67
CA SER A 293 10.29 4.93 21.01
C SER A 293 9.47 6.19 21.25
N PHE A 294 8.75 6.62 20.22
CA PHE A 294 7.96 7.85 20.25
C PHE A 294 6.52 7.55 20.64
N LEU A 295 5.95 8.38 21.53
CA LEU A 295 4.52 8.43 21.80
C LEU A 295 3.96 9.70 21.15
N VAL A 296 3.06 9.52 20.17
CA VAL A 296 2.33 10.61 19.51
C VAL A 296 0.84 10.39 19.77
N THR A 297 0.27 11.17 20.68
CA THR A 297 -1.16 11.09 21.03
C THR A 297 -1.98 12.08 20.20
N ALA A 298 -3.14 11.64 19.73
CA ALA A 298 -4.16 12.46 19.10
C ALA A 298 -5.41 12.44 19.98
N GLY A 299 -5.41 13.26 21.04
CA GLY A 299 -6.41 13.16 22.10
C GLY A 299 -6.13 11.99 23.05
N SER A 300 -7.19 11.32 23.50
CA SER A 300 -7.15 10.24 24.51
C SER A 300 -6.86 8.83 23.97
N GLU A 301 -6.51 8.71 22.69
CA GLU A 301 -6.41 7.42 21.98
C GLU A 301 -4.97 7.08 21.58
N TRP A 302 -4.65 5.77 21.63
CA TRP A 302 -3.31 5.25 21.40
C TRP A 302 -3.02 5.06 19.91
N VAL A 303 -1.88 5.60 19.46
CA VAL A 303 -1.32 5.36 18.11
C VAL A 303 -0.02 4.58 18.26
N GLY A 304 0.05 3.41 17.64
CA GLY A 304 1.29 2.63 17.55
C GLY A 304 2.20 3.19 16.47
N ILE A 305 3.51 3.18 16.71
CA ILE A 305 4.52 3.55 15.70
C ILE A 305 5.35 2.32 15.36
N CYS A 306 5.48 2.04 14.07
CA CYS A 306 6.31 0.96 13.54
C CYS A 306 7.39 1.54 12.61
N CYS A 307 8.64 1.10 12.78
CA CYS A 307 9.75 1.47 11.90
C CYS A 307 10.13 0.26 11.06
N TRP A 308 10.20 0.42 9.72
CA TRP A 308 10.64 -0.64 8.83
C TRP A 308 11.93 -0.27 8.10
N ASN A 309 12.72 -1.31 7.82
CA ASN A 309 13.98 -1.20 7.10
C ASN A 309 14.23 -2.49 6.31
N PRO A 310 14.07 -2.51 4.99
CA PRO A 310 14.47 -3.63 4.16
C PRO A 310 16.00 -3.71 4.13
N ILE A 311 16.59 -4.59 4.93
CA ILE A 311 18.03 -4.87 4.90
C ILE A 311 18.32 -5.73 3.66
N PRO A 312 19.14 -5.27 2.69
CA PRO A 312 19.70 -6.16 1.69
C PRO A 312 20.76 -7.04 2.37
N GLU A 313 20.70 -8.35 2.18
CA GLU A 313 21.71 -9.26 2.76
C GLU A 313 23.08 -9.10 2.09
N GLN A 314 23.88 -8.17 2.63
CA GLN A 314 25.33 -8.11 2.41
C GLN A 314 26.08 -7.88 3.71
N GLN A 315 26.26 -8.94 4.48
CA GLN A 315 27.53 -9.17 5.16
C GLN A 315 27.76 -10.68 5.37
N THR A 316 28.66 -11.24 4.55
CA THR A 316 29.26 -12.55 4.79
C THR A 316 30.03 -12.53 6.11
N LEU A 317 29.66 -13.39 7.04
CA LEU A 317 30.50 -13.79 8.16
C LEU A 317 30.81 -15.28 8.03
N TRP A 318 32.10 -15.56 7.84
CA TRP A 318 32.75 -16.83 8.16
C TRP A 318 33.29 -16.75 9.59
#